data_AF-A0A819IKP8-F1
#
_entry.id   AF-A0A819IKP8-F1
#
_cell.length_a   1.000
_cell.length_b   1.000
_cell.length_c   1.000
_cell.angle_alpha   90.00
_cell.angle_beta   90.00
_cell.angle_gamma   90.00
#
_symmetry.space_group_name_H-M   'P 1'
#
loop_
_entity.id
_entity.type
_entity.pdbx_description
1 polymer ?
#
loop_
_entity_poly.entity_id
_entity_poly.type
_entity_poly.pdbx_seq_one_letter_code
_entity_poly.pdbx_strand_id
1 'polypeptide(L)'
;YGKIFELIALERLVLQLSESVHYEGLMISKLREACGFEYTSKLQQIFQDIGFNKILINLCQQYYKNQNLANIVDLSAMVLNSKFSTFSEPANFALPIEFKAAFESYKNFQAKKFKGLKLKLLHELSKAEMQMLYPKQKNILQVSTYQMVILLLFNTLPSWTGKQIQDETKIRPDLLFHILGDLLKSNLIKCSNINNNTFDEDFNESDIKMAYIMQINENFSGENIKKDLILPLKSAEQKTIIDLNQSITIDGRMVIQAEIVRIMKNCKVLEKNLLIQEVIQQLSSRFQPEIPVIEERIRKLIEQEFLRRQLNDNDMLCYLDTNTKPSG
;
A
#
# COMPACT_ATOMS: atom_id res chain seq x y z
N TYR A 1 -9.49 11.04 -13.42
CA TYR A 1 -10.63 10.34 -12.75
C TYR A 1 -10.48 8.83 -12.72
N GLY A 2 -10.25 8.14 -13.85
CA GLY A 2 -10.15 6.65 -13.88
C GLY A 2 -9.14 6.04 -12.90
N LYS A 3 -7.95 6.65 -12.76
CA LYS A 3 -6.92 6.15 -11.84
C LYS A 3 -7.28 6.31 -10.35
N ILE A 4 -7.96 7.40 -9.98
CA ILE A 4 -8.46 7.59 -8.60
C ILE A 4 -9.47 6.49 -8.26
N PHE A 5 -10.37 6.19 -9.19
CA PHE A 5 -11.35 5.12 -9.01
C PHE A 5 -10.69 3.73 -8.94
N GLU A 6 -9.65 3.49 -9.74
CA GLU A 6 -8.81 2.29 -9.66
C GLU A 6 -8.19 2.11 -8.28
N LEU A 7 -7.69 3.17 -7.67
CA LEU A 7 -7.03 3.13 -6.37
C LEU A 7 -7.99 2.93 -5.20
N ILE A 8 -9.17 3.58 -5.25
CA ILE A 8 -10.22 3.35 -4.25
C ILE A 8 -10.73 1.90 -4.35
N ALA A 9 -10.92 1.39 -5.57
CA ALA A 9 -11.30 0.00 -5.79
C ALA A 9 -10.22 -0.98 -5.31
N LEU A 10 -8.95 -0.66 -5.56
CA LEU A 10 -7.78 -1.41 -5.10
C LEU A 10 -7.78 -1.52 -3.57
N GLU A 11 -7.88 -0.39 -2.87
CA GLU A 11 -7.87 -0.34 -1.41
C GLU A 11 -9.05 -1.14 -0.84
N ARG A 12 -10.25 -0.96 -1.39
CA ARG A 12 -11.45 -1.70 -0.98
C ARG A 12 -11.30 -3.22 -1.13
N LEU A 13 -10.77 -3.66 -2.28
CA LEU A 13 -10.53 -5.08 -2.56
C LEU A 13 -9.46 -5.69 -1.64
N VAL A 14 -8.36 -4.98 -1.40
CA VAL A 14 -7.25 -5.46 -0.58
C VAL A 14 -7.61 -5.48 0.91
N LEU A 15 -8.32 -4.47 1.40
CA LEU A 15 -8.80 -4.40 2.78
C LEU A 15 -10.03 -5.28 3.04
N GLN A 16 -10.52 -5.98 2.01
CA GLN A 16 -11.71 -6.83 2.04
C GLN A 16 -12.96 -6.10 2.54
N LEU A 17 -13.07 -4.81 2.20
CA LEU A 17 -14.21 -3.96 2.56
C LEU A 17 -15.39 -4.13 1.59
N SER A 18 -15.24 -5.00 0.60
CA SER A 18 -16.26 -5.30 -0.41
C SER A 18 -17.45 -6.04 0.20
N GLU A 19 -18.64 -5.46 0.07
CA GLU A 19 -19.90 -6.08 0.53
C GLU A 19 -20.23 -7.36 -0.26
N SER A 20 -19.92 -7.37 -1.56
CA SER A 20 -20.18 -8.53 -2.43
C SER A 20 -19.13 -8.68 -3.51
N VAL A 21 -18.55 -9.88 -3.56
CA VAL A 21 -17.62 -10.29 -4.63
C VAL A 21 -18.28 -10.22 -6.01
N HIS A 22 -19.59 -10.47 -6.11
CA HIS A 22 -20.31 -10.42 -7.37
C HIS A 22 -20.41 -8.98 -7.92
N TYR A 23 -20.75 -8.01 -7.08
CA TYR A 23 -20.85 -6.61 -7.50
C TYR A 23 -19.49 -6.01 -7.86
N GLU A 24 -18.42 -6.41 -7.19
CA GLU A 24 -17.06 -6.02 -7.56
C GLU A 24 -16.69 -6.51 -8.96
N GLY A 25 -17.01 -7.77 -9.29
CA GLY A 25 -16.78 -8.33 -10.62
C GLY A 25 -17.57 -7.60 -11.72
N LEU A 26 -18.82 -7.23 -11.45
CA LEU A 26 -19.64 -6.43 -12.35
C LEU A 26 -19.08 -5.01 -12.53
N MET A 27 -18.64 -4.37 -11.44
CA MET A 27 -18.03 -3.04 -11.49
C MET A 27 -16.76 -3.03 -12.35
N ILE A 28 -15.87 -4.02 -12.17
CA ILE A 28 -14.65 -4.15 -12.98
C ILE A 28 -14.99 -4.37 -14.46
N SER A 29 -16.04 -5.14 -14.75
CA SER A 29 -16.50 -5.39 -16.12
C SER A 29 -17.02 -4.10 -16.78
N LYS A 30 -17.86 -3.33 -16.09
CA LYS A 30 -18.35 -2.03 -16.57
C LYS A 30 -17.21 -1.02 -16.75
N LEU A 31 -16.22 -1.00 -15.86
CA LEU A 31 -15.03 -0.17 -16.02
C LEU A 31 -14.23 -0.56 -17.26
N ARG A 32 -14.17 -1.85 -17.59
CA ARG A 32 -13.45 -2.33 -18.78
C ARG A 32 -14.13 -1.86 -20.05
N GLU A 33 -15.46 -1.85 -20.08
CA GLU A 33 -16.25 -1.34 -21.19
C GLU A 33 -16.07 0.18 -21.35
N ALA A 34 -16.09 0.93 -20.25
CA ALA A 34 -16.00 2.39 -20.27
C ALA A 34 -14.57 2.93 -20.52
N CYS A 35 -13.56 2.32 -19.89
CA CYS A 35 -12.19 2.83 -19.88
C CYS A 35 -11.21 1.97 -20.69
N GLY A 36 -11.58 0.75 -21.06
CA GLY A 36 -10.72 -0.19 -21.78
C GLY A 36 -9.94 -1.14 -20.88
N PHE A 37 -9.24 -2.09 -21.54
CA PHE A 37 -8.53 -3.18 -20.87
C PHE A 37 -7.31 -2.71 -20.07
N GLU A 38 -6.54 -1.74 -20.56
CA GLU A 38 -5.29 -1.31 -19.92
C GLU A 38 -5.53 -0.80 -18.48
N TYR A 39 -6.61 -0.05 -18.25
CA TYR A 39 -6.96 0.50 -16.93
C TYR A 39 -7.54 -0.54 -15.97
N THR A 40 -8.15 -1.61 -16.49
CA THR A 40 -8.81 -2.63 -15.67
C THR A 40 -7.98 -3.89 -15.47
N SER A 41 -6.92 -4.08 -16.27
CA SER A 41 -6.04 -5.24 -16.20
C SER A 41 -5.49 -5.48 -14.79
N LYS A 42 -5.08 -4.42 -14.10
CA LYS A 42 -4.59 -4.47 -12.71
C LYS A 42 -5.66 -4.93 -11.73
N LEU A 43 -6.85 -4.30 -11.76
CA LEU A 43 -7.97 -4.68 -10.90
C LEU A 43 -8.42 -6.12 -11.13
N GLN A 44 -8.49 -6.55 -12.39
CA GLN A 44 -8.83 -7.93 -12.74
C GLN A 44 -7.81 -8.93 -12.19
N GLN A 45 -6.52 -8.61 -12.29
CA GLN A 45 -5.47 -9.46 -11.75
C GLN A 45 -5.58 -9.58 -10.23
N ILE A 46 -5.85 -8.49 -9.51
CA ILE A 46 -6.03 -8.53 -8.05
C ILE A 46 -7.26 -9.33 -7.67
N PHE A 47 -8.35 -9.13 -8.39
CA PHE A 47 -9.57 -9.89 -8.15
C PHE A 47 -9.34 -11.40 -8.33
N GLN A 48 -8.56 -11.80 -9.33
CA GLN A 48 -8.11 -13.18 -9.52
C GLN A 48 -7.18 -13.65 -8.40
N ASP A 49 -6.20 -12.83 -8.00
CA ASP A 49 -5.28 -13.12 -6.90
C ASP A 49 -6.06 -13.32 -5.57
N ILE A 50 -7.09 -12.52 -5.29
CA ILE A 50 -7.99 -12.69 -4.12
C ILE A 50 -8.70 -14.05 -4.18
N GLY A 51 -9.23 -14.42 -5.35
CA GLY A 51 -9.85 -15.72 -5.55
C GLY A 51 -8.87 -16.87 -5.29
N PHE A 52 -7.64 -16.76 -5.80
CA PHE A 52 -6.59 -17.74 -5.60
C PHE A 52 -6.14 -17.82 -4.13
N ASN A 53 -6.10 -16.69 -3.42
CA ASN A 53 -5.72 -16.64 -2.01
C ASN A 53 -6.65 -17.48 -1.12
N LYS A 54 -7.96 -17.55 -1.41
CA LYS A 54 -8.88 -18.44 -0.67
C LYS A 54 -8.44 -19.91 -0.76
N ILE A 55 -7.97 -20.34 -1.92
CA ILE A 55 -7.45 -21.69 -2.14
C ILE A 55 -6.12 -21.87 -1.40
N LEU A 56 -5.23 -20.87 -1.46
CA LEU A 56 -3.95 -20.91 -0.75
C LEU A 56 -4.12 -21.02 0.77
N ILE A 57 -5.06 -20.30 1.36
CA ILE A 57 -5.36 -20.34 2.80
C ILE A 57 -5.73 -21.78 3.20
N ASN A 58 -6.66 -22.41 2.49
CA ASN A 58 -7.08 -23.79 2.75
C ASN A 58 -5.91 -24.78 2.64
N LEU A 59 -5.07 -24.61 1.62
CA LEU A 59 -3.89 -25.44 1.41
C LEU A 59 -2.83 -25.23 2.51
N CYS A 60 -2.70 -24.01 3.01
CA CYS A 60 -1.79 -23.68 4.11
C CYS A 60 -2.27 -24.32 5.42
N GLN A 61 -3.58 -24.26 5.70
CA GLN A 61 -4.18 -24.92 6.85
C GLN A 61 -3.99 -26.44 6.81
N GLN A 62 -4.16 -27.07 5.64
CA GLN A 62 -3.87 -28.50 5.46
C GLN A 62 -2.39 -28.82 5.69
N TYR A 63 -1.48 -27.97 5.21
CA TYR A 63 -0.04 -28.13 5.46
C TYR A 63 0.30 -28.08 6.95
N TYR A 64 -0.25 -27.12 7.70
CA TYR A 64 -0.03 -27.03 9.15
C TYR A 64 -0.58 -28.24 9.91
N LYS A 65 -1.78 -28.73 9.53
CA LYS A 65 -2.34 -29.96 10.09
C LYS A 65 -1.45 -31.18 9.85
N ASN A 66 -0.93 -31.33 8.63
CA ASN A 66 -0.09 -32.48 8.27
C ASN A 66 1.28 -32.47 8.96
N GLN A 67 1.79 -31.30 9.34
CA GLN A 67 3.08 -31.18 10.02
C GLN A 67 2.95 -31.20 11.55
N ASN A 68 1.74 -31.36 12.11
CA ASN A 68 1.46 -31.22 13.55
C ASN A 68 2.05 -29.92 14.14
N LEU A 69 2.09 -28.86 13.33
CA LEU A 69 2.53 -27.56 13.80
C LEU A 69 1.37 -26.90 14.54
N ALA A 70 1.39 -26.98 15.88
CA ALA A 70 0.54 -26.15 16.71
C ALA A 70 1.02 -24.70 16.57
N ASN A 71 0.38 -23.94 15.68
CA ASN A 71 0.71 -22.53 15.54
C ASN A 71 0.18 -21.75 16.76
N ILE A 72 1.07 -20.98 17.37
CA ILE A 72 0.73 -20.04 18.46
C ILE A 72 -0.19 -18.92 17.94
N VAL A 73 -0.09 -18.60 16.64
CA VAL A 73 -0.84 -17.54 15.96
C VAL A 73 -1.54 -18.11 14.73
N ASP A 74 -2.84 -17.86 14.58
CA ASP A 74 -3.57 -18.17 13.35
C ASP A 74 -3.27 -17.10 12.29
N LEU A 75 -2.37 -17.44 11.35
CA LEU A 75 -1.93 -16.53 10.29
C LEU A 75 -2.70 -16.81 9.00
N SER A 76 -3.50 -15.84 8.57
CA SER A 76 -4.07 -15.78 7.22
C SER A 76 -3.30 -14.76 6.38
N ALA A 77 -2.76 -15.19 5.24
CA ALA A 77 -1.95 -14.35 4.38
C ALA A 77 -2.60 -14.19 3.00
N MET A 78 -2.66 -12.95 2.53
CA MET A 78 -3.10 -12.58 1.19
C MET A 78 -1.89 -12.20 0.34
N VAL A 79 -1.56 -13.02 -0.65
CA VAL A 79 -0.42 -12.82 -1.55
C VAL A 79 -0.90 -12.12 -2.81
N LEU A 80 -0.32 -10.96 -3.10
CA LEU A 80 -0.58 -10.17 -4.30
C LEU A 80 0.69 -10.12 -5.16
N ASN A 81 0.54 -10.15 -6.48
CA ASN A 81 1.69 -10.06 -7.38
C ASN A 81 2.36 -8.67 -7.32
N SER A 82 3.69 -8.61 -7.38
CA SER A 82 4.52 -7.41 -7.11
C SER A 82 4.32 -6.21 -8.07
N LYS A 83 3.38 -6.27 -9.02
CA LYS A 83 3.09 -5.15 -9.93
C LYS A 83 2.30 -4.00 -9.27
N PHE A 84 1.97 -4.12 -7.98
CA PHE A 84 1.19 -3.14 -7.21
C PHE A 84 2.09 -2.30 -6.29
N SER A 85 3.06 -1.59 -6.90
CA SER A 85 4.05 -0.74 -6.20
C SER A 85 3.46 0.55 -5.60
N THR A 86 2.15 0.62 -5.38
CA THR A 86 1.48 1.78 -4.76
C THR A 86 1.64 1.79 -3.24
N PHE A 87 2.11 0.70 -2.64
CA PHE A 87 2.33 0.59 -1.20
C PHE A 87 3.80 0.87 -0.87
N SER A 88 4.00 1.84 0.01
CA SER A 88 5.30 2.40 0.38
C SER A 88 6.28 1.35 0.93
N GLU A 89 7.57 1.69 0.95
CA GLU A 89 8.56 0.83 1.59
C GLU A 89 8.26 0.66 3.09
N PRO A 90 8.46 -0.56 3.64
CA PRO A 90 8.23 -0.80 5.04
C PRO A 90 9.15 0.10 5.85
N ALA A 91 8.56 0.99 6.64
CA ALA A 91 9.29 1.68 7.68
C ALA A 91 9.96 0.64 8.59
N ASN A 92 11.11 0.99 9.18
CA ASN A 92 11.79 0.16 10.17
C ASN A 92 10.78 -0.22 11.28
N PHE A 93 10.23 -1.43 11.23
CA PHE A 93 9.17 -1.86 12.14
C PHE A 93 9.60 -3.16 12.82
N ALA A 94 9.61 -3.15 14.15
CA ALA A 94 9.99 -4.32 14.94
C ALA A 94 8.76 -5.22 15.17
N LEU A 95 8.60 -6.23 14.32
CA LEU A 95 7.56 -7.25 14.52
C LEU A 95 7.94 -8.17 15.70
N PRO A 96 6.99 -8.55 16.59
CA PRO A 96 7.24 -9.48 17.68
C PRO A 96 7.67 -10.87 17.19
N ILE A 97 8.36 -11.61 18.05
CA ILE A 97 9.05 -12.86 17.69
C ILE A 97 8.06 -13.94 17.26
N GLU A 98 6.90 -14.02 17.91
CA GLU A 98 5.84 -14.98 17.64
C GLU A 98 5.31 -14.82 16.21
N PHE A 99 5.11 -13.56 15.78
CA PHE A 99 4.63 -13.26 14.43
C PHE A 99 5.72 -13.43 13.37
N LYS A 100 6.98 -13.13 13.71
CA LYS A 100 8.12 -13.44 12.83
C LYS A 100 8.20 -14.93 12.56
N ALA A 101 8.11 -15.77 13.59
CA ALA A 101 8.12 -17.22 13.45
C ALA A 101 6.94 -17.73 12.60
N ALA A 102 5.74 -17.21 12.83
CA ALA A 102 4.56 -17.55 12.02
C ALA A 102 4.75 -17.16 10.53
N PHE A 103 5.30 -15.98 10.27
CA PHE A 103 5.57 -15.51 8.90
C PHE A 103 6.68 -16.32 8.22
N GLU A 104 7.73 -16.71 8.94
CA GLU A 104 8.78 -17.59 8.42
C GLU A 104 8.25 -18.97 8.06
N SER A 105 7.37 -19.52 8.90
CA SER A 105 6.68 -20.78 8.62
C SER A 105 5.86 -20.70 7.32
N TYR A 106 5.11 -19.61 7.15
CA TYR A 106 4.37 -19.35 5.91
C TYR A 106 5.29 -19.19 4.69
N LYS A 107 6.42 -18.48 4.85
CA LYS A 107 7.42 -18.31 3.79
C LYS A 107 8.00 -19.66 3.34
N ASN A 108 8.23 -20.58 4.27
CA ASN A 108 8.69 -21.94 3.97
C ASN A 108 7.62 -22.75 3.21
N PHE A 109 6.35 -22.64 3.60
CA PHE A 109 5.24 -23.23 2.83
C PHE A 109 5.19 -22.68 1.39
N GLN A 110 5.31 -21.35 1.24
CA GLN A 110 5.27 -20.73 -0.07
C GLN A 110 6.46 -21.14 -0.94
N ALA A 111 7.68 -21.16 -0.39
CA ALA A 111 8.90 -21.54 -1.12
C ALA A 111 8.86 -22.99 -1.64
N LYS A 112 8.18 -23.89 -0.91
CA LYS A 112 7.97 -25.28 -1.37
C LYS A 112 7.02 -25.37 -2.57
N LYS A 113 5.97 -24.55 -2.61
CA LYS A 113 4.99 -24.56 -3.70
C LYS A 113 5.37 -23.70 -4.90
N PHE A 114 5.98 -22.55 -4.66
CA PHE A 114 6.32 -21.56 -5.67
C PHE A 114 7.80 -21.20 -5.57
N LYS A 115 8.61 -21.78 -6.47
CA LYS A 115 10.05 -21.50 -6.53
C LYS A 115 10.29 -20.12 -7.13
N GLY A 116 11.24 -19.38 -6.55
CA GLY A 116 11.72 -18.10 -7.09
C GLY A 116 10.91 -16.86 -6.70
N LEU A 117 9.87 -17.00 -5.88
CA LEU A 117 9.13 -15.84 -5.35
C LEU A 117 9.78 -15.29 -4.08
N LYS A 118 9.85 -13.96 -3.98
CA LYS A 118 10.24 -13.25 -2.76
C LYS A 118 9.00 -12.59 -2.17
N LEU A 119 8.67 -12.93 -0.92
CA LEU A 119 7.58 -12.27 -0.18
C LEU A 119 8.08 -10.98 0.47
N LYS A 120 7.28 -9.93 0.32
CA LYS A 120 7.40 -8.68 1.08
C LYS A 120 6.13 -8.52 1.90
N LEU A 121 6.28 -8.41 3.22
CA LEU A 121 5.14 -8.21 4.12
C LEU A 121 4.80 -6.71 4.18
N LEU A 122 3.51 -6.39 4.03
CA LEU A 122 3.00 -5.03 4.11
C LEU A 122 2.23 -4.85 5.43
N HIS A 123 2.90 -4.33 6.45
CA HIS A 123 2.34 -4.18 7.79
C HIS A 123 1.15 -3.19 7.84
N GLU A 124 1.17 -2.16 6.99
CA GLU A 124 0.15 -1.10 6.93
C GLU A 124 -1.25 -1.64 6.57
N LEU A 125 -1.30 -2.70 5.77
CA LEU A 125 -2.54 -3.32 5.30
C LEU A 125 -2.93 -4.55 6.14
N SER A 126 -2.11 -4.90 7.12
CA SER A 126 -2.27 -6.12 7.91
C SER A 126 -3.11 -5.83 9.16
N LYS A 127 -4.11 -6.67 9.39
CA LYS A 127 -5.05 -6.60 10.52
C LYS A 127 -4.86 -7.82 11.43
N ALA A 128 -5.19 -7.68 12.70
CA ALA A 128 -5.13 -8.76 13.68
C ALA A 128 -6.37 -8.78 14.58
N GLU A 129 -6.75 -9.97 15.01
CA GLU A 129 -7.74 -10.16 16.07
C GLU A 129 -7.01 -10.53 17.36
N MET A 130 -7.23 -9.72 18.40
CA MET A 130 -6.65 -9.94 19.72
C MET A 130 -7.76 -10.18 20.73
N GLN A 131 -7.59 -11.19 21.57
CA GLN A 131 -8.47 -11.37 22.71
C GLN A 131 -7.85 -10.70 23.93
N MET A 132 -8.58 -9.78 24.55
CA MET A 132 -8.15 -9.21 25.83
C MET A 132 -8.46 -10.16 26.98
N LEU A 133 -7.49 -10.32 27.88
CA LEU A 133 -7.67 -11.07 29.14
C LEU A 133 -8.18 -10.18 30.29
N TYR A 134 -8.08 -8.86 30.14
CA TYR A 134 -8.57 -7.83 31.05
C TYR A 134 -9.41 -6.82 30.23
N PRO A 135 -10.57 -6.29 30.67
CA PRO A 135 -11.24 -6.41 31.98
C PRO A 135 -12.35 -7.47 32.02
N LYS A 136 -13.26 -7.40 33.00
CA LYS A 136 -14.39 -8.29 33.38
C LYS A 136 -15.20 -8.99 32.25
N GLN A 137 -15.01 -8.63 30.98
CA GLN A 137 -15.64 -9.26 29.81
C GLN A 137 -14.57 -9.67 28.79
N LYS A 138 -14.71 -10.88 28.21
CA LYS A 138 -13.86 -11.37 27.13
C LYS A 138 -14.17 -10.59 25.84
N ASN A 139 -13.43 -9.50 25.62
CA ASN A 139 -13.58 -8.67 24.43
C ASN A 139 -12.56 -9.08 23.37
N ILE A 140 -13.03 -9.19 22.13
CA ILE A 140 -12.21 -9.42 20.94
C ILE A 140 -12.00 -8.07 20.25
N LEU A 141 -10.75 -7.66 20.09
CA LEU A 141 -10.37 -6.44 19.41
C LEU A 141 -9.91 -6.76 17.99
N GLN A 142 -10.47 -6.06 17.01
CA GLN A 142 -9.89 -5.97 15.67
C GLN A 142 -8.99 -4.74 15.62
N VAL A 143 -7.70 -4.96 15.41
CA VAL A 143 -6.66 -3.93 15.47
C VAL A 143 -5.77 -3.98 14.24
N SER A 144 -5.15 -2.86 13.90
CA SER A 144 -4.05 -2.84 12.92
C SER A 144 -2.81 -3.53 13.49
N THR A 145 -1.90 -3.95 12.62
CA THR A 145 -0.63 -4.57 13.06
C THR A 145 0.18 -3.63 13.96
N TYR A 146 0.15 -2.33 13.71
CA TYR A 146 0.83 -1.35 14.56
C TYR A 146 0.21 -1.25 15.95
N GLN A 147 -1.13 -1.16 16.02
CA GLN A 147 -1.86 -1.17 17.29
C GLN A 147 -1.59 -2.46 18.08
N MET A 148 -1.61 -3.61 17.40
CA MET A 148 -1.31 -4.92 17.99
C MET A 148 0.06 -4.94 18.68
N VAL A 149 1.12 -4.49 17.99
CA VAL A 149 2.48 -4.49 18.54
C VAL A 149 2.59 -3.60 19.77
N ILE A 150 1.94 -2.43 19.76
CA ILE A 150 1.91 -1.55 20.92
C ILE A 150 1.17 -2.22 22.09
N LEU A 151 0.01 -2.84 21.84
CA LEU A 151 -0.76 -3.53 22.88
C LEU A 151 0.00 -4.71 23.49
N LEU A 152 0.80 -5.44 22.70
CA LEU A 152 1.61 -6.55 23.19
C LEU A 152 2.73 -6.09 24.13
N LEU A 153 3.25 -4.86 24.02
CA LEU A 153 4.27 -4.34 24.95
C LEU A 153 3.75 -4.32 26.39
N PHE A 154 2.47 -4.03 26.60
CA PHE A 154 1.87 -3.98 27.92
C PHE A 154 1.77 -5.35 28.62
N ASN A 155 1.98 -6.46 27.89
CA ASN A 155 2.10 -7.78 28.51
C ASN A 155 3.44 -7.98 29.22
N THR A 156 4.46 -7.17 28.91
CA THR A 156 5.79 -7.27 29.53
C THR A 156 5.96 -6.30 30.70
N LEU A 157 5.47 -5.06 30.56
CA LEU A 157 5.48 -4.03 31.61
C LEU A 157 4.13 -3.31 31.65
N PRO A 158 3.62 -2.97 32.85
CA PRO A 158 2.29 -2.36 33.01
C PRO A 158 2.22 -0.91 32.50
N SER A 159 3.36 -0.23 32.40
CA SER A 159 3.43 1.19 32.01
C SER A 159 4.61 1.46 31.11
N TRP A 160 4.38 2.26 30.06
CA TRP A 160 5.37 2.61 29.06
C TRP A 160 5.32 4.09 28.74
N THR A 161 6.46 4.72 28.49
CA THR A 161 6.48 6.09 27.92
C THR A 161 6.40 6.04 26.40
N GLY A 162 5.88 7.09 25.76
CA GLY A 162 5.79 7.16 24.30
C GLY A 162 7.14 7.01 23.60
N LYS A 163 8.21 7.55 24.20
CA LYS A 163 9.58 7.37 23.70
C LYS A 163 10.04 5.91 23.79
N GLN A 164 9.79 5.21 24.89
CA GLN A 164 10.13 3.79 25.01
C GLN A 164 9.35 2.93 24.02
N ILE A 165 8.06 3.23 23.80
CA ILE A 165 7.25 2.55 22.78
C ILE A 165 7.86 2.78 21.39
N GLN A 166 8.31 4.00 21.08
CA GLN A 166 8.98 4.29 19.82
C GLN A 166 10.29 3.51 19.67
N ASP A 167 11.12 3.47 20.71
CA ASP A 167 12.42 2.82 20.66
C ASP A 167 12.28 1.28 20.46
N GLU A 168 11.30 0.67 21.13
CA GLU A 168 11.01 -0.78 21.01
C GLU A 168 10.34 -1.13 19.68
N THR A 169 9.31 -0.40 19.28
CA THR A 169 8.53 -0.72 18.06
C THR A 169 9.17 -0.20 16.77
N LYS A 170 10.04 0.81 16.88
CA LYS A 170 10.66 1.57 15.79
C LYS A 170 9.67 2.30 14.87
N ILE A 171 8.41 2.44 15.29
CA ILE A 171 7.38 3.14 14.53
C ILE A 171 7.76 4.62 14.37
N ARG A 172 7.51 5.17 13.17
CA ARG A 172 7.75 6.59 12.87
C ARG A 172 6.95 7.47 13.84
N PRO A 173 7.52 8.56 14.40
CA PRO A 173 6.85 9.37 15.41
C PRO A 173 5.49 9.91 14.93
N ASP A 174 5.42 10.44 13.71
CA ASP A 174 4.17 10.95 13.12
C ASP A 174 3.02 9.93 13.13
N LEU A 175 3.35 8.66 12.84
CA LEU A 175 2.39 7.57 12.79
C LEU A 175 2.06 7.09 14.22
N LEU A 176 3.06 7.02 15.09
CA LEU A 176 2.89 6.60 16.47
C LEU A 176 1.93 7.53 17.22
N PHE A 177 2.07 8.85 17.08
CA PHE A 177 1.16 9.81 17.72
C PHE A 177 -0.29 9.58 17.34
N HIS A 178 -0.56 9.33 16.06
CA HIS A 178 -1.91 9.04 15.58
C HIS A 178 -2.45 7.75 16.18
N ILE A 179 -1.66 6.66 16.14
CA ILE A 179 -2.08 5.36 16.68
C ILE A 179 -2.36 5.45 18.19
N LEU A 180 -1.52 6.17 18.94
CA LEU A 180 -1.72 6.38 20.36
C LEU A 180 -2.98 7.23 20.63
N GLY A 181 -3.21 8.25 19.81
CA GLY A 181 -4.44 9.04 19.85
C GLY A 181 -5.70 8.20 19.61
N ASP A 182 -5.66 7.29 18.63
CA ASP A 182 -6.77 6.36 18.36
C ASP A 182 -7.02 5.42 19.55
N LEU A 183 -5.95 4.88 20.14
CA LEU A 183 -6.06 3.99 21.29
C LEU A 183 -6.60 4.74 22.53
N LEU A 184 -6.24 6.01 22.73
CA LEU A 184 -6.78 6.86 23.79
C LEU A 184 -8.27 7.15 23.57
N LYS A 185 -8.66 7.61 22.38
CA LYS A 185 -10.07 7.85 22.02
C LYS A 185 -10.93 6.60 22.18
N SER A 186 -10.34 5.42 21.95
CA SER A 186 -11.03 4.15 22.14
C SER A 186 -11.20 3.73 23.60
N ASN A 187 -10.63 4.49 24.55
CA ASN A 187 -10.57 4.22 25.99
C ASN A 187 -9.82 2.93 26.38
N LEU A 188 -8.96 2.41 25.51
CA LEU A 188 -8.15 1.21 25.80
C LEU A 188 -6.90 1.51 26.63
N ILE A 189 -6.29 2.67 26.40
CA ILE A 189 -5.14 3.13 27.15
C ILE A 189 -5.49 4.42 27.88
N LYS A 190 -4.81 4.66 28.99
CA LYS A 190 -4.84 5.91 29.74
C LYS A 190 -3.47 6.56 29.67
N CYS A 191 -3.44 7.88 29.60
CA CYS A 191 -2.22 8.67 29.71
C CYS A 191 -2.21 9.43 31.03
N SER A 192 -1.06 9.48 31.69
CA SER A 192 -0.79 10.42 32.78
C SER A 192 0.46 11.24 32.46
N ASN A 193 0.42 12.51 32.84
CA ASN A 193 1.60 13.35 32.81
C ASN A 193 2.49 12.97 34.00
N ILE A 194 3.82 12.90 33.80
CA ILE A 194 4.79 12.56 34.85
C ILE A 194 4.62 13.47 36.10
N ASN A 195 4.13 14.70 35.92
CA ASN A 195 4.00 15.69 37.00
C ASN A 195 2.60 15.76 37.64
N ASN A 196 1.55 15.26 36.98
CA ASN A 196 0.18 15.26 37.48
C ASN A 196 -0.35 13.82 37.46
N ASN A 197 -0.54 13.23 38.64
CA ASN A 197 -1.12 11.89 38.81
C ASN A 197 -2.62 11.79 38.41
N THR A 198 -3.15 12.77 37.68
CA THR A 198 -4.52 12.73 37.15
C THR A 198 -4.50 12.12 35.75
N PHE A 199 -5.22 11.02 35.58
CA PHE A 199 -5.48 10.43 34.27
C PHE A 199 -6.57 11.27 33.61
N ASP A 200 -6.18 12.31 32.85
CA ASP A 200 -7.16 13.18 32.20
C ASP A 200 -7.93 12.39 31.14
N GLU A 201 -9.26 12.43 31.20
CA GLU A 201 -10.17 11.71 30.31
C GLU A 201 -10.39 12.44 28.96
N ASP A 202 -9.95 13.70 28.85
CA ASP A 202 -10.17 14.59 27.71
C ASP A 202 -8.86 14.89 26.93
N PHE A 203 -8.20 13.87 26.39
CA PHE A 203 -6.98 14.07 25.59
C PHE A 203 -7.26 14.33 24.10
N ASN A 204 -6.83 15.50 23.61
CA ASN A 204 -6.75 15.79 22.18
C ASN A 204 -5.46 15.21 21.56
N GLU A 205 -5.52 14.77 20.29
CA GLU A 205 -4.38 14.22 19.52
C GLU A 205 -3.11 15.09 19.55
N SER A 206 -3.26 16.40 19.75
CA SER A 206 -2.16 17.37 19.81
C SER A 206 -1.38 17.39 21.12
N ASP A 207 -1.92 16.80 22.19
CA ASP A 207 -1.37 16.94 23.54
C ASP A 207 -0.54 15.73 23.99
N ILE A 208 -0.52 14.65 23.19
CA ILE A 208 0.30 13.47 23.47
C ILE A 208 1.78 13.86 23.34
N LYS A 209 2.47 13.95 24.48
CA LYS A 209 3.92 14.10 24.50
C LYS A 209 4.56 12.73 24.64
N MET A 210 5.67 12.51 23.94
CA MET A 210 6.46 11.28 24.03
C MET A 210 6.95 10.96 25.45
N ALA A 211 6.93 11.96 26.34
CA ALA A 211 7.26 11.81 27.75
C ALA A 211 6.11 11.26 28.61
N TYR A 212 4.86 11.22 28.12
CA TYR A 212 3.73 10.76 28.94
C TYR A 212 3.77 9.26 29.19
N ILE A 213 3.30 8.87 30.37
CA ILE A 213 3.20 7.48 30.79
C ILE A 213 1.85 6.95 30.32
N MET A 214 1.90 5.84 29.58
CA MET A 214 0.75 5.12 29.09
C MET A 214 0.56 3.83 29.88
N GLN A 215 -0.70 3.50 30.18
CA GLN A 215 -1.12 2.28 30.86
C GLN A 215 -2.40 1.73 30.22
N ILE A 216 -2.65 0.43 30.35
CA ILE A 216 -3.93 -0.16 29.93
C ILE A 216 -5.05 0.35 30.86
N ASN A 217 -6.21 0.66 30.27
CA ASN A 217 -7.40 0.98 31.04
C ASN A 217 -8.08 -0.30 31.56
N GLU A 218 -7.85 -0.65 32.82
CA GLU A 218 -8.48 -1.80 33.48
C GLU A 218 -10.00 -1.65 33.66
N ASN A 219 -10.56 -0.43 33.52
CA ASN A 219 -11.99 -0.18 33.64
C ASN A 219 -12.71 -0.20 32.27
N PHE A 220 -12.05 -0.65 31.21
CA PHE A 220 -12.64 -0.72 29.88
C PHE A 220 -13.87 -1.65 29.82
N SER A 221 -15.07 -1.08 29.76
CA SER A 221 -16.32 -1.78 29.49
C SER A 221 -16.82 -1.43 28.09
N GLY A 222 -16.48 -2.26 27.10
CA GLY A 222 -17.09 -2.16 25.77
C GLY A 222 -18.52 -2.70 25.81
N GLU A 223 -19.50 -1.99 25.24
CA GLU A 223 -20.88 -2.49 25.08
C GLU A 223 -20.95 -3.69 24.10
N ASN A 224 -19.92 -3.87 23.25
CA ASN A 224 -19.86 -4.91 22.21
C ASN A 224 -18.71 -5.90 22.48
N ILE A 225 -19.02 -7.20 22.36
CA ILE A 225 -18.09 -8.33 22.52
C ILE A 225 -16.94 -8.27 21.49
N LYS A 226 -17.18 -7.67 20.31
CA LYS A 226 -16.19 -7.46 19.26
C LYS A 226 -16.11 -5.97 18.89
N LYS A 227 -14.95 -5.36 19.01
CA LYS A 227 -14.72 -3.93 18.72
C LYS A 227 -13.68 -3.77 17.61
N ASP A 228 -14.06 -3.11 16.52
CA ASP A 228 -13.14 -2.69 15.46
C ASP A 228 -12.52 -1.33 15.83
N LEU A 229 -11.20 -1.30 15.86
CA LEU A 229 -10.38 -0.15 16.24
C LEU A 229 -9.51 0.35 15.10
N ILE A 230 -9.68 -0.23 13.92
CA ILE A 230 -8.98 0.19 12.72
C ILE A 230 -9.65 1.46 12.23
N LEU A 231 -9.22 2.60 12.79
CA LEU A 231 -9.62 3.91 12.32
C LEU A 231 -8.77 4.28 11.09
N PRO A 232 -9.38 4.81 10.01
CA PRO A 232 -8.63 5.31 8.88
C PRO A 232 -7.75 6.49 9.33
N LEU A 233 -6.45 6.41 9.01
CA LEU A 233 -5.49 7.47 9.31
C LEU A 233 -5.85 8.73 8.51
N LYS A 234 -6.32 9.80 9.16
CA LYS A 234 -6.70 11.06 8.47
C LYS A 234 -5.53 11.68 7.69
N SER A 235 -4.30 11.51 8.18
CA SER A 235 -3.08 11.96 7.51
C SER A 235 -2.65 11.06 6.35
N ALA A 236 -3.10 9.81 6.31
CA ALA A 236 -2.88 8.91 5.18
C ALA A 236 -3.75 9.32 4.00
N GLU A 237 -4.98 9.79 4.19
CA GLU A 237 -5.85 10.26 3.10
C GLU A 237 -5.24 11.44 2.32
N GLN A 238 -4.57 12.37 3.00
CA GLN A 238 -3.92 13.51 2.34
C GLN A 238 -2.59 13.11 1.67
N LYS A 239 -1.79 12.26 2.31
CA LYS A 239 -0.53 11.75 1.74
C LYS A 239 -0.78 10.83 0.55
N THR A 240 -1.80 9.96 0.62
CA THR A 240 -2.23 9.15 -0.52
C THR A 240 -2.59 10.07 -1.66
N ILE A 241 -3.49 11.06 -1.51
CA ILE A 241 -3.87 11.96 -2.62
C ILE A 241 -2.64 12.63 -3.29
N ILE A 242 -1.63 13.05 -2.51
CA ILE A 242 -0.40 13.64 -3.05
C ILE A 242 0.43 12.61 -3.82
N ASP A 243 0.69 11.44 -3.23
CA ASP A 243 1.42 10.34 -3.87
C ASP A 243 0.67 9.81 -5.11
N LEU A 244 -0.66 9.84 -5.06
CA LEU A 244 -1.55 9.50 -6.17
C LEU A 244 -1.38 10.49 -7.32
N ASN A 245 -1.43 11.79 -7.05
CA ASN A 245 -1.19 12.82 -8.08
C ASN A 245 0.21 12.71 -8.69
N GLN A 246 1.23 12.42 -7.88
CA GLN A 246 2.58 12.17 -8.37
C GLN A 246 2.64 10.92 -9.27
N SER A 247 2.00 9.81 -8.86
CA SER A 247 1.94 8.58 -9.66
C SER A 247 1.17 8.77 -10.96
N ILE A 248 0.09 9.57 -10.95
CA ILE A 248 -0.67 9.93 -12.16
C ILE A 248 0.24 10.73 -13.11
N THR A 249 1.02 11.66 -12.56
CA THR A 249 1.97 12.47 -13.34
C THR A 249 3.09 11.64 -13.93
N ILE A 250 3.65 10.68 -13.18
CA ILE A 250 4.69 9.76 -13.68
C ILE A 250 4.15 8.88 -14.80
N ASP A 251 2.99 8.25 -14.60
CA ASP A 251 2.39 7.38 -15.62
C ASP A 251 2.02 8.18 -16.87
N GLY A 252 1.47 9.39 -16.73
CA GLY A 252 1.19 10.27 -17.86
C GLY A 252 2.46 10.58 -18.68
N ARG A 253 3.59 10.82 -18.01
CA ARG A 253 4.88 11.02 -18.68
C ARG A 253 5.36 9.77 -19.42
N MET A 254 5.15 8.57 -18.86
CA MET A 254 5.49 7.32 -19.53
C MET A 254 4.60 7.04 -20.74
N VAL A 255 3.30 7.34 -20.65
CA VAL A 255 2.36 7.19 -21.79
C VAL A 255 2.75 8.12 -22.93
N ILE A 256 3.06 9.40 -22.65
CA ILE A 256 3.58 10.34 -23.66
C ILE A 256 4.85 9.79 -24.31
N GLN A 257 5.79 9.29 -23.50
CA GLN A 257 7.05 8.75 -23.99
C GLN A 257 6.85 7.52 -24.89
N ALA A 258 5.96 6.60 -24.52
CA ALA A 258 5.61 5.43 -25.32
C ALA A 258 4.96 5.83 -26.66
N GLU A 259 4.08 6.84 -26.64
CA GLU A 259 3.41 7.34 -27.85
C GLU A 259 4.39 8.00 -28.83
N ILE A 260 5.30 8.83 -28.31
CA ILE A 260 6.40 9.41 -29.12
C ILE A 260 7.20 8.30 -29.79
N VAL A 261 7.61 7.27 -29.05
CA VAL A 261 8.37 6.14 -29.61
C VAL A 261 7.57 5.38 -30.66
N ARG A 262 6.26 5.18 -30.46
CA ARG A 262 5.39 4.50 -31.42
C ARG A 262 5.28 5.28 -32.74
N ILE A 263 5.04 6.58 -32.67
CA ILE A 263 4.98 7.47 -33.84
C ILE A 263 6.32 7.47 -34.57
N MET A 264 7.41 7.75 -33.85
CA MET A 264 8.75 7.85 -34.43
C MET A 264 9.24 6.53 -35.02
N LYS A 265 8.88 5.39 -34.42
CA LYS A 265 9.22 4.07 -34.99
C LYS A 265 8.52 3.82 -36.32
N ASN A 266 7.33 4.38 -36.52
CA ASN A 266 6.54 4.21 -37.75
C ASN A 266 6.98 5.20 -38.83
N CYS A 267 7.15 6.48 -38.48
CA CYS A 267 7.51 7.55 -39.42
C CYS A 267 9.02 7.57 -39.74
N LYS A 268 9.87 7.04 -38.85
CA LYS A 268 11.35 7.03 -38.87
C LYS A 268 12.00 8.41 -38.80
N VAL A 269 11.46 9.40 -39.50
CA VAL A 269 11.88 10.80 -39.48
C VAL A 269 10.64 11.68 -39.41
N LEU A 270 10.63 12.64 -38.49
CA LEU A 270 9.50 13.58 -38.33
C LEU A 270 9.98 14.91 -37.76
N GLU A 271 9.35 16.00 -38.20
CA GLU A 271 9.60 17.33 -37.62
C GLU A 271 9.03 17.40 -36.20
N LYS A 272 9.74 18.07 -35.29
CA LYS A 272 9.37 18.22 -33.89
C LYS A 272 7.95 18.77 -33.70
N ASN A 273 7.54 19.78 -34.46
CA ASN A 273 6.21 20.39 -34.31
C ASN A 273 5.09 19.44 -34.75
N LEU A 274 5.30 18.72 -35.86
CA LEU A 274 4.36 17.69 -36.34
C LEU A 274 4.25 16.53 -35.36
N LEU A 275 5.38 16.08 -34.80
CA LEU A 275 5.39 15.07 -33.74
C LEU A 275 4.56 15.50 -32.53
N ILE A 276 4.71 16.75 -32.07
CA ILE A 276 3.92 17.27 -30.95
C ILE A 276 2.42 17.25 -31.28
N GLN A 277 2.03 17.67 -32.48
CA GLN A 277 0.63 17.66 -32.92
C GLN A 277 0.05 16.24 -32.97
N GLU A 278 0.79 15.27 -33.55
CA GLU A 278 0.35 13.87 -33.61
C GLU A 278 0.20 13.26 -32.22
N VAL A 279 1.14 13.53 -31.31
CA VAL A 279 1.07 13.06 -29.91
C VAL A 279 -0.17 13.61 -29.21
N ILE A 280 -0.46 14.92 -29.36
CA ILE A 280 -1.66 15.54 -28.79
C ILE A 280 -2.92 14.90 -29.38
N GLN A 281 -2.97 14.73 -30.70
CA GLN A 281 -4.13 14.16 -31.38
C GLN A 281 -4.42 12.74 -30.89
N GLN A 282 -3.42 11.88 -30.82
CA GLN A 282 -3.60 10.49 -30.41
C GLN A 282 -3.94 10.35 -28.91
N LEU A 283 -3.38 11.20 -28.05
CA LEU A 283 -3.63 11.16 -26.61
C LEU A 283 -4.90 11.90 -26.18
N SER A 284 -5.46 12.78 -27.02
CA SER A 284 -6.63 13.62 -26.71
C SER A 284 -7.85 12.85 -26.20
N SER A 285 -8.03 11.60 -26.64
CA SER A 285 -9.10 10.71 -26.18
C SER A 285 -8.96 10.26 -24.73
N ARG A 286 -7.73 10.28 -24.19
CA ARG A 286 -7.39 9.83 -22.82
C ARG A 286 -7.11 11.00 -21.89
N PHE A 287 -6.34 11.99 -22.32
CA PHE A 287 -6.05 13.22 -21.59
C PHE A 287 -5.44 14.28 -22.53
N GLN A 288 -5.38 15.54 -22.10
CA GLN A 288 -4.71 16.60 -22.85
C GLN A 288 -3.28 16.81 -22.32
N PRO A 289 -2.24 16.34 -23.02
CA PRO A 289 -0.85 16.56 -22.60
C PRO A 289 -0.44 18.02 -22.81
N GLU A 290 0.28 18.59 -21.83
CA GLU A 290 0.86 19.91 -21.98
C GLU A 290 2.12 19.87 -22.86
N ILE A 291 2.26 20.84 -23.78
CA ILE A 291 3.39 20.93 -24.71
C ILE A 291 4.75 20.88 -23.99
N PRO A 292 4.98 21.62 -22.88
CA PRO A 292 6.26 21.58 -22.16
C PRO A 292 6.64 20.16 -21.69
N VAL A 293 5.66 19.34 -21.33
CA VAL A 293 5.89 17.95 -20.87
C VAL A 293 6.31 17.06 -22.04
N ILE A 294 5.68 17.23 -23.21
CA ILE A 294 6.04 16.51 -24.44
C ILE A 294 7.48 16.84 -24.83
N GLU A 295 7.84 18.13 -24.83
CA GLU A 295 9.21 18.56 -25.14
C GLU A 295 10.25 18.01 -24.16
N GLU A 296 9.93 17.98 -22.86
CA GLU A 296 10.78 17.38 -21.84
C GLU A 296 10.99 15.88 -22.12
N ARG A 297 9.94 15.16 -22.57
CA ARG A 297 10.04 13.74 -22.93
C ARG A 297 10.87 13.51 -24.19
N ILE A 298 10.72 14.35 -25.22
CA ILE A 298 11.56 14.29 -26.43
C ILE A 298 13.04 14.46 -26.06
N ARG A 299 13.37 15.42 -25.20
CA ARG A 299 14.75 15.61 -24.70
C ARG A 299 15.30 14.36 -24.03
N LYS A 300 14.53 13.75 -23.11
CA LYS A 300 14.94 12.49 -22.45
C LYS A 300 15.11 11.33 -23.42
N LEU A 301 14.27 11.23 -24.45
CA LEU A 301 14.41 10.18 -25.48
C LEU A 301 15.66 10.38 -26.35
N ILE A 302 16.11 11.62 -26.55
CA ILE A 302 17.39 11.91 -27.20
C ILE A 302 18.57 11.50 -26.30
N GLU A 303 18.51 11.86 -25.01
CA GLU A 303 19.52 11.46 -24.01
C GLU A 303 19.64 9.93 -23.88
N GLN A 304 18.52 9.23 -23.99
CA GLN A 304 18.47 7.76 -23.96
C GLN A 304 18.80 7.10 -25.31
N GLU A 305 19.23 7.87 -26.31
CA GLU A 305 19.60 7.40 -27.65
C GLU A 305 18.47 6.67 -28.41
N PHE A 306 17.20 6.95 -28.09
CA PHE A 306 16.05 6.48 -28.90
C PHE A 306 15.78 7.40 -30.09
N LEU A 307 16.12 8.69 -29.95
CA LEU A 307 15.95 9.71 -30.97
C LEU A 307 17.26 10.46 -31.19
N ARG A 308 17.47 10.99 -32.40
CA ARG A 308 18.59 11.87 -32.71
C ARG A 308 18.13 13.03 -33.57
N ARG A 309 18.70 14.22 -33.36
CA ARG A 309 18.51 15.36 -34.26
C ARG A 309 19.34 15.18 -35.53
N GLN A 310 18.79 15.53 -36.68
CA GLN A 310 19.53 15.44 -37.93
C GLN A 310 20.65 16.50 -37.96
N LEU A 311 21.82 16.16 -38.51
CA LEU A 311 23.02 17.02 -38.48
C LEU A 311 22.81 18.38 -39.18
N ASN A 312 21.86 18.47 -40.10
CA ASN A 312 21.60 19.65 -40.93
C ASN A 312 20.38 20.45 -40.49
N ASP A 313 19.54 19.90 -39.59
CA ASP A 313 18.31 20.54 -39.14
C ASP A 313 17.98 20.12 -37.70
N ASN A 314 17.95 21.12 -36.81
CA ASN A 314 17.70 20.92 -35.38
C ASN A 314 16.25 20.55 -35.06
N ASP A 315 15.30 20.81 -35.98
CA ASP A 315 13.88 20.53 -35.80
C ASP A 315 13.47 19.17 -36.38
N MET A 316 14.36 18.52 -37.13
CA MET A 316 14.13 17.17 -37.66
C MET A 316 14.66 16.10 -36.71
N LEU A 317 13.75 15.21 -36.29
CA LEU A 317 14.04 14.09 -35.40
C LEU A 317 14.08 12.78 -36.19
N CYS A 318 15.05 11.92 -35.88
CA CYS A 318 15.20 10.59 -36.45
C CYS A 318 15.11 9.52 -35.35
N TYR A 319 14.42 8.41 -35.63
CA TYR A 319 14.34 7.26 -34.73
C TYR A 319 15.57 6.35 -34.87
N LEU A 320 16.15 5.96 -33.74
CA LEU A 320 17.26 5.02 -33.71
C LEU A 320 16.73 3.61 -33.36
N ASP A 321 16.75 2.70 -34.34
CA ASP A 321 16.44 1.30 -34.08
C ASP A 321 17.55 0.68 -33.23
N THR A 322 17.23 0.25 -32.01
CA THR A 322 18.18 -0.42 -31.10
C THR A 322 18.69 -1.77 -31.61
N ASN A 323 18.22 -2.23 -32.77
CA ASN A 323 18.72 -3.42 -33.48
C ASN A 323 19.90 -3.14 -34.42
N THR A 324 20.27 -1.88 -34.64
CA THR A 324 21.44 -1.50 -35.43
C THR A 324 22.43 -0.75 -34.55
N LYS A 325 23.03 -1.44 -33.57
CA LYS A 325 24.37 -1.02 -33.12
C LYS A 325 25.34 -1.36 -34.24
N PRO A 326 26.06 -0.40 -34.84
CA PRO A 326 27.21 -0.75 -35.64
C PRO A 326 28.21 -1.41 -34.70
N SER A 327 28.62 -2.63 -35.04
CA SER A 327 29.86 -3.21 -34.55
C SER A 327 30.98 -2.26 -34.99
N GLY A 328 31.55 -1.54 -34.03
CA GLY A 328 32.66 -0.61 -34.23
C GLY A 328 33.33 -0.35 -32.91
#